data_AF-A0A1L3LXM6-F1
#
_entry.id   AF-A0A1L3LXM6-F1
#
_cell.length_a   1.000
_cell.length_b   1.000
_cell.length_c   1.000
_cell.angle_alpha   90.00
_cell.angle_beta   90.00
_cell.angle_gamma   90.00
#
_symmetry.space_group_name_H-M   'P 1'
#
loop_
_entity.id
_entity.type
_entity.pdbx_description
1 polymer ?
#
loop_
_entity_poly.entity_id
_entity_poly.type
_entity_poly.pdbx_seq_one_letter_code
_entity_poly.pdbx_strand_id
1 'polypeptide(L)'
;MTYSALEPHEVPSRMTGEIVPNPAEPGRCDAYLPSPCVQNHAANLAFLPDGTLTCVWFGGTMEGMGDISVYMSRLEPGQRHWSNPEKMSDDPQRSEQNPLIFTAPDGRVWLLFTSQTSGNQDGAVVKRRISEDGGKSFGPGEVLCDIPGTFVRQPIIVNGAGQWLLPVFRCIGEAGRRWTGDVDRAAVLISRDEGRSWTMSEVPDSIGAVHMNIVPSGGAAMVAFYRNRFASHVLRSQSGDAGLSWTTPEAADLPNNNSSIQAIRMKNGAIAMVYNHSNASMSDARRHSLYDEIEAADGGEGSGSAEAVASARPAVWGVPRAPLSLAFSTDGGRTFPRRIDLDTGDGYCLSNNSKDSLNREFSYPSIVEDVEGRLHAAYTYFRRAIKYVRLDPGFLEGTR
;
A
#
# COMPACT_ATOMS: atom_id res chain seq x y z
N MET A 1 26.11 -1.06 12.49
CA MET A 1 24.79 -1.18 13.15
C MET A 1 24.31 -2.60 12.90
N THR A 2 23.69 -3.24 13.89
CA THR A 2 23.04 -4.53 13.68
C THR A 2 21.63 -4.25 13.18
N TYR A 3 21.29 -4.71 11.98
CA TYR A 3 19.94 -4.59 11.44
C TYR A 3 18.98 -5.50 12.19
N SER A 4 17.69 -5.11 12.29
CA SER A 4 16.63 -6.01 12.77
C SER A 4 16.21 -7.04 11.73
N ALA A 5 16.56 -6.78 10.46
CA ALA A 5 16.25 -7.66 9.36
C ALA A 5 16.87 -9.05 9.54
N LEU A 6 16.07 -10.09 9.30
CA LEU A 6 16.51 -11.46 9.10
C LEU A 6 17.47 -11.58 7.93
N GLU A 7 18.33 -12.61 7.97
CA GLU A 7 19.02 -13.04 6.77
C GLU A 7 18.01 -13.59 5.75
N PRO A 8 18.15 -13.32 4.45
CA PRO A 8 17.08 -13.63 3.49
C PRO A 8 16.69 -15.12 3.43
N HIS A 9 17.65 -16.02 3.63
CA HIS A 9 17.43 -17.47 3.64
C HIS A 9 16.62 -17.95 4.86
N GLU A 10 16.52 -17.15 5.93
CA GLU A 10 15.72 -17.47 7.12
C GLU A 10 14.24 -17.14 6.95
N VAL A 11 13.90 -16.21 6.03
CA VAL A 11 12.52 -15.73 5.87
C VAL A 11 11.52 -16.87 5.62
N PRO A 12 11.76 -17.83 4.69
CA PRO A 12 10.79 -18.89 4.42
C PRO A 12 10.43 -19.75 5.64
N SER A 13 11.39 -20.04 6.53
CA SER A 13 11.13 -20.87 7.72
C SER A 13 10.36 -20.12 8.81
N ARG A 14 10.33 -18.79 8.73
CA ARG A 14 9.57 -17.92 9.65
C ARG A 14 8.13 -17.71 9.23
N MET A 15 7.76 -18.01 7.99
CA MET A 15 6.41 -17.82 7.42
C MET A 15 5.40 -18.85 7.96
N THR A 16 5.32 -19.00 9.28
CA THR A 16 4.44 -19.94 9.97
C THR A 16 3.05 -19.35 10.22
N GLY A 17 2.93 -18.03 10.33
CA GLY A 17 1.72 -17.34 10.76
C GLY A 17 1.56 -17.23 12.28
N GLU A 18 2.49 -17.79 13.07
CA GLU A 18 2.48 -17.69 14.52
C GLU A 18 2.89 -16.30 14.99
N ILE A 19 2.12 -15.72 15.92
CA ILE A 19 2.41 -14.44 16.56
C ILE A 19 3.32 -14.68 17.77
N VAL A 20 4.56 -14.22 17.65
CA VAL A 20 5.60 -14.39 18.66
C VAL A 20 5.97 -13.04 19.29
N PRO A 21 6.18 -12.96 20.62
CA PRO A 21 6.71 -11.76 21.24
C PRO A 21 8.09 -11.41 20.68
N ASN A 22 8.34 -10.12 20.46
CA ASN A 22 9.66 -9.64 20.11
C ASN A 22 10.54 -9.63 21.38
N PRO A 23 11.68 -10.35 21.40
CA PRO A 23 12.51 -10.46 22.61
C PRO A 23 13.26 -9.17 22.95
N ALA A 24 13.46 -8.27 21.99
CA ALA A 24 14.18 -7.02 22.18
C ALA A 24 13.26 -5.84 22.54
N GLU A 25 11.97 -5.93 22.18
CA GLU A 25 11.01 -4.84 22.30
C GLU A 25 9.77 -5.29 23.07
N PRO A 26 9.74 -5.09 24.41
CA PRO A 26 8.57 -5.41 25.23
C PRO A 26 7.31 -4.72 24.72
N GLY A 27 6.20 -5.45 24.63
CA GLY A 27 4.93 -4.94 24.09
C GLY A 27 4.82 -4.99 22.56
N ARG A 28 5.82 -5.57 21.87
CA ARG A 28 5.75 -5.87 20.44
C ARG A 28 5.60 -7.38 20.21
N CYS A 29 4.77 -7.76 19.26
CA CYS A 29 4.73 -9.12 18.72
C CYS A 29 4.81 -9.10 17.19
N ASP A 30 5.49 -10.08 16.62
CA ASP A 30 5.68 -10.20 15.18
C ASP A 30 5.11 -11.54 14.66
N ALA A 31 4.73 -11.58 13.39
CA ALA A 31 4.45 -12.81 12.66
C ALA A 31 4.89 -12.65 11.19
N TYR A 32 5.18 -13.74 10.51
CA TYR A 32 5.34 -13.75 9.05
C TYR A 32 4.26 -14.66 8.48
N LEU A 33 3.44 -14.13 7.58
CA LEU A 33 2.27 -14.85 7.09
C LEU A 33 2.67 -15.99 6.14
N PRO A 34 2.01 -17.15 6.23
CA PRO A 34 2.23 -18.25 5.29
C PRO A 34 1.82 -17.85 3.88
N SER A 35 2.57 -18.31 2.88
CA SER A 35 2.25 -18.09 1.46
C SER A 35 2.78 -19.21 0.57
N PRO A 36 2.01 -19.67 -0.42
CA PRO A 36 2.50 -20.59 -1.45
C PRO A 36 3.36 -19.89 -2.52
N CYS A 37 3.40 -18.56 -2.53
CA CYS A 37 4.02 -17.79 -3.62
C CYS A 37 5.50 -17.52 -3.37
N VAL A 38 6.26 -17.36 -4.47
CA VAL A 38 7.65 -16.89 -4.42
C VAL A 38 7.71 -15.43 -3.99
N GLN A 39 6.85 -14.61 -4.58
CA GLN A 39 6.73 -13.19 -4.26
C GLN A 39 5.39 -12.88 -3.59
N ASN A 40 5.43 -12.00 -2.59
CA ASN A 40 4.28 -11.50 -1.83
C ASN A 40 4.45 -10.00 -1.60
N HIS A 41 3.47 -9.19 -1.97
CA HIS A 41 3.59 -7.73 -1.94
C HIS A 41 2.26 -7.01 -1.71
N ALA A 42 2.35 -5.76 -1.26
CA ALA A 42 1.25 -4.83 -1.03
C ALA A 42 0.19 -5.29 -0.02
N ALA A 43 0.62 -5.48 1.22
CA ALA A 43 -0.27 -5.79 2.33
C ALA A 43 -1.34 -4.70 2.57
N ASN A 44 -2.54 -5.13 2.96
CA ASN A 44 -3.60 -4.27 3.48
C ASN A 44 -4.36 -5.00 4.60
N LEU A 45 -4.54 -4.32 5.73
CA LEU A 45 -5.25 -4.82 6.90
C LEU A 45 -6.64 -4.22 6.99
N ALA A 46 -7.62 -5.03 7.42
CA ALA A 46 -8.96 -4.55 7.78
C ALA A 46 -9.63 -5.50 8.78
N PHE A 47 -10.46 -4.95 9.66
CA PHE A 47 -11.33 -5.74 10.52
C PHE A 47 -12.63 -6.10 9.79
N LEU A 48 -13.03 -7.36 9.91
CA LEU A 48 -14.37 -7.84 9.56
C LEU A 48 -15.38 -7.52 10.68
N PRO A 49 -16.70 -7.57 10.39
CA PRO A 49 -17.73 -7.24 11.37
C PRO A 49 -17.69 -8.05 12.68
N ASP A 50 -17.16 -9.27 12.65
CA ASP A 50 -17.02 -10.15 13.83
C ASP A 50 -15.75 -9.88 14.65
N GLY A 51 -14.94 -8.90 14.25
CA GLY A 51 -13.67 -8.55 14.90
C GLY A 51 -12.46 -9.32 14.35
N THR A 52 -12.65 -10.21 13.37
CA THR A 52 -11.54 -10.89 12.71
C THR A 52 -10.68 -9.89 11.94
N LEU A 53 -9.37 -9.90 12.20
CA LEU A 53 -8.42 -9.10 11.45
C LEU A 53 -8.04 -9.85 10.17
N THR A 54 -8.24 -9.22 9.03
CA THR A 54 -7.80 -9.75 7.73
C THR A 54 -6.51 -9.06 7.29
N CYS A 55 -5.67 -9.82 6.59
CA CYS A 55 -4.57 -9.29 5.80
C CYS A 55 -4.74 -9.79 4.37
N VAL A 56 -4.81 -8.87 3.41
CA VAL A 56 -4.79 -9.17 1.98
C VAL A 56 -3.51 -8.67 1.35
N TRP A 57 -3.02 -9.38 0.34
CA TRP A 57 -1.84 -9.03 -0.45
C TRP A 57 -1.93 -9.70 -1.82
N PHE A 58 -1.07 -9.31 -2.76
CA PHE A 58 -0.93 -10.06 -4.01
C PHE A 58 0.33 -10.90 -4.02
N GLY A 59 0.29 -12.04 -4.69
CA GLY A 59 1.42 -12.96 -4.79
C GLY A 59 1.41 -13.79 -6.07
N GLY A 60 2.58 -14.27 -6.43
CA GLY A 60 2.84 -15.11 -7.59
C GLY A 60 4.33 -15.20 -7.88
N THR A 61 4.74 -15.28 -9.15
CA THR A 61 6.15 -15.36 -9.54
C THR A 61 6.87 -14.01 -9.42
N MET A 62 6.34 -12.96 -10.03
CA MET A 62 6.91 -11.61 -10.00
C MET A 62 5.86 -10.55 -10.34
N GLU A 63 5.93 -9.39 -9.68
CA GLU A 63 4.98 -8.28 -9.82
C GLU A 63 4.88 -7.87 -11.28
N GLY A 64 3.65 -7.75 -11.76
CA GLY A 64 3.37 -7.43 -13.16
C GLY A 64 3.15 -8.66 -14.03
N MET A 65 3.52 -9.88 -13.61
CA MET A 65 3.25 -11.11 -14.35
C MET A 65 1.77 -11.52 -14.29
N GLY A 66 1.31 -12.29 -15.28
CA GLY A 66 -0.07 -12.75 -15.42
C GLY A 66 -0.52 -13.83 -14.43
N ASP A 67 0.37 -14.33 -13.57
CA ASP A 67 0.04 -15.29 -12.51
C ASP A 67 -0.16 -14.63 -11.13
N ILE A 68 -0.09 -13.31 -11.06
CA ILE A 68 -0.27 -12.57 -9.82
C ILE A 68 -1.74 -12.59 -9.42
N SER A 69 -2.00 -13.18 -8.25
CA SER A 69 -3.32 -13.35 -7.65
C SER A 69 -3.40 -12.66 -6.29
N VAL A 70 -4.62 -12.33 -5.86
CA VAL A 70 -4.90 -11.83 -4.51
C VAL A 70 -4.99 -13.00 -3.53
N TYR A 71 -4.39 -12.84 -2.36
CA TYR A 71 -4.48 -13.76 -1.23
C TYR A 71 -5.02 -13.06 0.00
N MET A 72 -5.71 -13.81 0.86
CA MET A 72 -6.21 -13.36 2.15
C MET A 72 -5.82 -14.35 3.25
N SER A 73 -5.37 -13.84 4.39
CA SER A 73 -5.25 -14.59 5.65
C SER A 73 -6.04 -13.87 6.75
N ARG A 74 -6.51 -14.63 7.74
CA ARG A 74 -7.38 -14.16 8.81
C ARG A 74 -6.77 -14.46 10.17
N LEU A 75 -6.97 -13.55 11.11
CA LEU A 75 -6.64 -13.69 12.52
C LEU A 75 -7.92 -13.46 13.32
N GLU A 76 -8.55 -14.57 13.71
CA GLU A 76 -9.75 -14.56 14.53
C GLU A 76 -9.47 -13.97 15.92
N PRO A 77 -10.46 -13.34 16.59
CA PRO A 77 -10.28 -12.76 17.92
C PRO A 77 -9.68 -13.75 18.92
N GLY A 78 -8.64 -13.32 19.64
CA GLY A 78 -7.96 -14.10 20.67
C GLY A 78 -7.00 -15.19 20.14
N GLN A 79 -6.94 -15.41 18.83
CA GLN A 79 -5.99 -16.37 18.26
C GLN A 79 -4.56 -15.83 18.24
N ARG A 80 -3.61 -16.77 18.21
CA ARG A 80 -2.17 -16.49 18.10
C ARG A 80 -1.58 -16.91 16.77
N HIS A 81 -2.42 -17.35 15.84
CA HIS A 81 -1.98 -17.89 14.57
C HIS A 81 -2.86 -17.36 13.44
N TRP A 82 -2.23 -16.82 12.41
CA TRP A 82 -2.87 -16.45 11.16
C TRP A 82 -3.31 -17.70 10.40
N SER A 83 -4.46 -17.67 9.74
CA SER A 83 -4.92 -18.79 8.91
C SER A 83 -3.96 -19.02 7.74
N ASN A 84 -3.99 -20.23 7.17
CA ASN A 84 -3.41 -20.43 5.84
C ASN A 84 -4.06 -19.46 4.84
N PRO A 85 -3.31 -18.98 3.83
CA PRO A 85 -3.81 -18.03 2.88
C PRO A 85 -4.83 -18.68 1.94
N GLU A 86 -5.93 -18.00 1.69
CA GLU A 86 -6.92 -18.34 0.68
C GLU A 86 -6.64 -17.52 -0.58
N LYS A 87 -6.68 -18.18 -1.75
CA LYS A 87 -6.53 -17.51 -3.04
C LYS A 87 -7.87 -16.85 -3.41
N MET A 88 -7.89 -15.52 -3.41
CA MET A 88 -9.08 -14.69 -3.55
C MET A 88 -9.31 -14.17 -4.97
N SER A 89 -8.43 -14.49 -5.90
CA SER A 89 -8.62 -14.19 -7.31
C SER A 89 -7.77 -15.14 -8.15
N ASP A 90 -8.19 -15.42 -9.38
CA ASP A 90 -7.50 -16.37 -10.25
C ASP A 90 -7.82 -16.08 -11.71
N ASP A 91 -7.05 -15.17 -12.31
CA ASP A 91 -7.16 -14.83 -13.72
C ASP A 91 -5.75 -14.93 -14.34
N PRO A 92 -5.41 -16.04 -15.01
CA PRO A 92 -4.05 -16.29 -15.51
C PRO A 92 -3.62 -15.34 -16.65
N GLN A 93 -4.53 -14.48 -17.12
CA GLN A 93 -4.25 -13.46 -18.13
C GLN A 93 -3.99 -12.08 -17.51
N ARG A 94 -4.14 -11.94 -16.19
CA ARG A 94 -4.09 -10.66 -15.49
C ARG A 94 -3.13 -10.68 -14.32
N SER A 95 -2.54 -9.53 -14.05
CA SER A 95 -1.82 -9.26 -12.82
C SER A 95 -2.75 -8.54 -11.85
N GLU A 96 -3.17 -9.20 -10.77
CA GLU A 96 -4.16 -8.67 -9.82
C GLU A 96 -3.50 -8.15 -8.54
N GLN A 97 -3.54 -6.84 -8.32
CA GLN A 97 -2.65 -6.14 -7.39
C GLN A 97 -3.39 -5.20 -6.44
N ASN A 98 -2.64 -4.73 -5.43
CA ASN A 98 -3.08 -3.76 -4.40
C ASN A 98 -4.48 -4.07 -3.82
N PRO A 99 -4.70 -5.28 -3.28
CA PRO A 99 -5.98 -5.62 -2.71
C PRO A 99 -6.27 -4.82 -1.44
N LEU A 100 -7.55 -4.60 -1.16
CA LEU A 100 -8.02 -4.03 0.10
C LEU A 100 -9.42 -4.55 0.44
N ILE A 101 -9.73 -4.55 1.73
CA ILE A 101 -11.04 -4.93 2.26
C ILE A 101 -11.78 -3.68 2.74
N PHE A 102 -13.06 -3.59 2.40
CA PHE A 102 -13.95 -2.54 2.86
C PHE A 102 -15.25 -3.12 3.39
N THR A 103 -15.52 -2.92 4.67
CA THR A 103 -16.82 -3.25 5.27
C THR A 103 -17.76 -2.07 5.04
N ALA A 104 -18.74 -2.25 4.15
CA ALA A 104 -19.68 -1.21 3.78
C ALA A 104 -20.71 -0.95 4.91
N PRO A 105 -21.31 0.25 4.97
CA PRO A 105 -22.32 0.58 5.98
C PRO A 105 -23.56 -0.34 6.01
N ASP A 106 -23.85 -1.01 4.90
CA ASP A 106 -24.95 -1.98 4.79
C ASP A 106 -24.59 -3.39 5.27
N GLY A 107 -23.37 -3.59 5.78
CA GLY A 107 -22.87 -4.86 6.30
C GLY A 107 -22.20 -5.77 5.27
N ARG A 108 -22.23 -5.42 3.98
CA ARG A 108 -21.52 -6.19 2.94
C ARG A 108 -20.02 -5.93 3.03
N VAL A 109 -19.21 -6.95 2.76
CA VAL A 109 -17.74 -6.84 2.74
C VAL A 109 -17.24 -6.88 1.30
N TRP A 110 -16.48 -5.88 0.90
CA TRP A 110 -15.95 -5.74 -0.44
C TRP A 110 -14.47 -6.07 -0.45
N LEU A 111 -14.06 -6.93 -1.38
CA LEU A 111 -12.67 -7.10 -1.77
C LEU A 111 -12.44 -6.31 -3.04
N LEU A 112 -11.63 -5.26 -2.99
CA LEU A 112 -11.23 -4.46 -4.14
C LEU A 112 -9.79 -4.78 -4.51
N PHE A 113 -9.48 -4.74 -5.80
CA PHE A 113 -8.12 -4.91 -6.31
C PHE A 113 -7.99 -4.29 -7.70
N THR A 114 -6.77 -3.98 -8.09
CA THR A 114 -6.43 -3.53 -9.44
C THR A 114 -6.16 -4.74 -10.31
N SER A 115 -6.59 -4.74 -11.57
CA SER A 115 -6.36 -5.82 -12.53
C SER A 115 -5.82 -5.24 -13.82
N GLN A 116 -4.63 -5.68 -14.22
CA GLN A 116 -3.96 -5.22 -15.44
C GLN A 116 -3.58 -6.39 -16.34
N THR A 117 -3.45 -6.16 -17.64
CA THR A 117 -2.72 -7.10 -18.50
C THR A 117 -1.24 -7.05 -18.12
N SER A 118 -0.56 -8.20 -18.16
CA SER A 118 0.83 -8.35 -17.69
C SER A 118 1.73 -7.17 -18.11
N GLY A 119 2.40 -6.54 -17.14
CA GLY A 119 3.34 -5.43 -17.35
C GLY A 119 2.78 -4.08 -17.83
N ASN A 120 1.45 -3.95 -18.05
CA ASN A 120 0.82 -2.76 -18.61
C ASN A 120 -0.07 -2.05 -17.57
N GLN A 121 0.50 -1.11 -16.81
CA GLN A 121 -0.24 -0.38 -15.77
C GLN A 121 -1.25 0.61 -16.36
N ASP A 122 -0.95 1.27 -17.47
CA ASP A 122 -1.83 2.27 -18.08
C ASP A 122 -3.12 1.68 -18.68
N GLY A 123 -3.20 0.35 -18.82
CA GLY A 123 -4.41 -0.40 -19.13
C GLY A 123 -5.17 -0.97 -17.91
N ALA A 124 -4.73 -0.69 -16.68
CA ALA A 124 -5.31 -1.28 -15.48
C ALA A 124 -6.74 -0.79 -15.18
N VAL A 125 -7.57 -1.67 -14.62
CA VAL A 125 -8.92 -1.37 -14.15
C VAL A 125 -9.09 -1.78 -12.69
N VAL A 126 -10.08 -1.22 -12.01
CA VAL A 126 -10.42 -1.62 -10.63
C VAL A 126 -11.54 -2.65 -10.67
N LYS A 127 -11.30 -3.80 -10.06
CA LYS A 127 -12.31 -4.85 -9.86
C LYS A 127 -12.75 -4.89 -8.39
N ARG A 128 -13.94 -5.45 -8.15
CA ARG A 128 -14.43 -5.79 -6.82
C ARG A 128 -15.03 -7.20 -6.79
N ARG A 129 -15.07 -7.79 -5.61
CA ARG A 129 -15.92 -8.93 -5.24
C ARG A 129 -16.67 -8.57 -3.96
N ILE A 130 -17.91 -9.04 -3.83
CA ILE A 130 -18.77 -8.72 -2.67
C ILE A 130 -19.06 -10.00 -1.87
N SER A 131 -18.97 -9.89 -0.56
CA SER A 131 -19.37 -10.89 0.42
C SER A 131 -20.63 -10.43 1.14
N GLU A 132 -21.59 -11.35 1.27
CA GLU A 132 -22.85 -11.17 2.02
C GLU A 132 -22.85 -11.94 3.35
N ASP A 133 -21.77 -12.67 3.65
CA ASP A 133 -21.65 -13.57 4.81
C ASP A 133 -20.55 -13.13 5.80
N GLY A 134 -20.26 -11.82 5.83
CA GLY A 134 -19.30 -11.22 6.75
C GLY A 134 -17.83 -11.37 6.34
N GLY A 135 -17.54 -11.62 5.06
CA GLY A 135 -16.19 -11.79 4.53
C GLY A 135 -15.69 -13.24 4.53
N LYS A 136 -16.58 -14.22 4.73
CA LYS A 136 -16.23 -15.65 4.70
C LYS A 136 -16.10 -16.15 3.26
N SER A 137 -17.04 -15.79 2.40
CA SER A 137 -17.00 -16.06 0.96
C SER A 137 -17.31 -14.81 0.15
N PHE A 138 -16.78 -14.76 -1.07
CA PHE A 138 -16.96 -13.62 -1.97
C PHE A 138 -17.57 -14.10 -3.29
N GLY A 139 -18.55 -13.35 -3.81
CA GLY A 139 -19.18 -13.58 -5.10
C GLY A 139 -18.23 -13.38 -6.30
N PRO A 140 -18.76 -13.38 -7.53
CA PRO A 140 -17.97 -13.18 -8.73
C PRO A 140 -17.30 -11.80 -8.78
N GLY A 141 -16.24 -11.67 -9.58
CA GLY A 141 -15.54 -10.41 -9.81
C GLY A 141 -16.29 -9.52 -10.81
N GLU A 142 -16.39 -8.24 -10.50
CA GLU A 142 -16.99 -7.21 -11.33
C GLU A 142 -16.00 -6.05 -11.54
N VAL A 143 -16.05 -5.40 -12.71
CA VAL A 143 -15.32 -4.14 -12.93
C VAL A 143 -16.06 -3.02 -12.20
N LEU A 144 -15.40 -2.38 -11.24
CA LEU A 144 -15.92 -1.24 -10.49
C LEU A 144 -15.70 0.07 -11.24
N CYS A 145 -14.54 0.21 -11.89
CA CYS A 145 -14.17 1.38 -12.68
C CYS A 145 -13.42 0.92 -13.94
N ASP A 146 -14.07 1.10 -15.09
CA ASP A 146 -13.53 0.77 -16.41
C ASP A 146 -12.86 1.98 -17.06
N ILE A 147 -12.11 2.73 -16.25
CA ILE A 147 -11.27 3.82 -16.74
C ILE A 147 -9.83 3.28 -16.76
N PRO A 148 -9.21 3.09 -17.94
CA PRO A 148 -7.86 2.55 -18.04
C PRO A 148 -6.83 3.34 -17.23
N GLY A 149 -5.88 2.61 -16.66
CA GLY A 149 -4.80 3.16 -15.85
C GLY A 149 -5.25 3.54 -14.44
N THR A 150 -6.35 2.96 -13.93
CA THR A 150 -6.84 3.28 -12.58
C THR A 150 -6.40 2.24 -11.58
N PHE A 151 -5.69 2.68 -10.54
CA PHE A 151 -5.23 1.83 -9.45
C PHE A 151 -5.84 2.22 -8.12
N VAL A 152 -6.06 1.21 -7.28
CA VAL A 152 -6.34 1.36 -5.85
C VAL A 152 -5.11 1.05 -5.01
N ARG A 153 -5.11 1.54 -3.76
CA ARG A 153 -4.12 1.16 -2.73
C ARG A 153 -4.64 1.36 -1.31
N GLN A 154 -5.39 2.44 -1.10
CA GLN A 154 -5.85 2.89 0.22
C GLN A 154 -7.36 2.66 0.37
N PRO A 155 -7.85 2.44 1.60
CA PRO A 155 -9.24 2.04 1.84
C PRO A 155 -10.24 3.12 1.42
N ILE A 156 -11.48 2.67 1.19
CA ILE A 156 -12.64 3.56 1.01
C ILE A 156 -12.92 4.27 2.33
N ILE A 157 -13.16 5.57 2.26
CA ILE A 157 -13.66 6.39 3.37
C ILE A 157 -15.11 6.75 3.12
N VAL A 158 -15.99 6.50 4.08
CA VAL A 158 -17.38 7.00 4.04
C VAL A 158 -17.44 8.31 4.81
N ASN A 159 -17.80 9.40 4.13
CA ASN A 159 -17.88 10.71 4.76
C ASN A 159 -19.19 10.88 5.56
N GLY A 160 -19.33 11.99 6.30
CA GLY A 160 -20.50 12.25 7.15
C GLY A 160 -21.83 12.38 6.39
N ALA A 161 -21.79 12.53 5.06
CA ALA A 161 -22.99 12.55 4.20
C ALA A 161 -23.30 11.17 3.59
N GLY A 162 -22.59 10.11 3.99
CA GLY A 162 -22.77 8.74 3.47
C GLY A 162 -22.13 8.50 2.10
N GLN A 163 -21.32 9.44 1.60
CA GLN A 163 -20.66 9.31 0.29
C GLN A 163 -19.36 8.53 0.45
N TRP A 164 -19.10 7.65 -0.51
CA TRP A 164 -17.93 6.79 -0.49
C TRP A 164 -16.82 7.43 -1.31
N LEU A 165 -15.66 7.58 -0.70
CA LEU A 165 -14.45 8.16 -1.28
C LEU A 165 -13.45 7.03 -1.45
N LEU A 166 -13.23 6.59 -2.69
CA LEU A 166 -12.19 5.62 -3.02
C LEU A 166 -11.00 6.39 -3.62
N PRO A 167 -9.88 6.54 -2.88
CA PRO A 167 -8.68 7.14 -3.43
C PRO A 167 -8.10 6.24 -4.52
N VAL A 168 -7.82 6.83 -5.67
CA VAL A 168 -7.17 6.16 -6.80
C VAL A 168 -5.98 6.98 -7.29
N PHE A 169 -5.14 6.36 -8.10
CA PHE A 169 -4.16 7.08 -8.90
C PHE A 169 -4.25 6.62 -10.35
N ARG A 170 -3.93 7.54 -11.25
CA ARG A 170 -3.96 7.33 -12.68
C ARG A 170 -2.54 7.09 -13.16
N CYS A 171 -2.29 5.87 -13.65
CA CYS A 171 -1.10 5.52 -14.42
C CYS A 171 -1.35 5.96 -15.87
N ILE A 172 -0.76 7.10 -16.25
CA ILE A 172 -1.05 7.72 -17.55
C ILE A 172 0.06 7.34 -18.53
N GLY A 173 -0.30 6.55 -19.55
CA GLY A 173 0.54 6.29 -20.70
C GLY A 173 0.53 7.46 -21.68
N GLU A 174 1.63 7.66 -22.38
CA GLU A 174 1.72 8.56 -23.53
C GLU A 174 1.67 7.73 -24.82
N ALA A 175 0.95 8.20 -25.84
CA ALA A 175 0.76 7.44 -27.08
C ALA A 175 2.10 7.04 -27.71
N GLY A 176 2.28 5.74 -27.96
CA GLY A 176 3.50 5.18 -28.54
C GLY A 176 4.69 5.07 -27.57
N ARG A 177 4.49 5.33 -26.27
CA ARG A 177 5.50 5.20 -25.23
C ARG A 177 5.06 4.20 -24.16
N ARG A 178 6.04 3.52 -23.57
CA ARG A 178 5.81 2.72 -22.37
C ARG A 178 5.53 3.63 -21.19
N TRP A 179 4.66 3.21 -20.28
CA TRP A 179 4.41 3.91 -19.03
C TRP A 179 5.68 3.99 -18.16
N THR A 180 6.00 5.19 -17.67
CA THR A 180 7.18 5.49 -16.82
C THR A 180 6.83 6.00 -15.42
N GLY A 181 5.57 6.37 -15.20
CA GLY A 181 5.09 6.98 -13.95
C GLY A 181 5.33 8.48 -13.82
N ASP A 182 5.91 9.13 -14.83
CA ASP A 182 6.36 10.53 -14.78
C ASP A 182 5.22 11.54 -14.64
N VAL A 183 4.05 11.20 -15.19
CA VAL A 183 2.86 12.05 -15.27
C VAL A 183 1.67 11.48 -14.52
N ASP A 184 1.91 10.49 -13.66
CA ASP A 184 0.88 9.91 -12.81
C ASP A 184 0.27 10.96 -11.88
N ARG A 185 -1.01 10.83 -11.59
CA ARG A 185 -1.74 11.79 -10.75
C ARG A 185 -2.73 11.11 -9.82
N ALA A 186 -3.10 11.80 -8.75
CA ALA A 186 -4.09 11.34 -7.80
C ALA A 186 -5.50 11.74 -8.22
N ALA A 187 -6.47 10.89 -7.90
CA ALA A 187 -7.88 11.19 -8.02
C ALA A 187 -8.67 10.49 -6.93
N VAL A 188 -9.93 10.85 -6.77
CA VAL A 188 -10.88 10.18 -5.88
C VAL A 188 -12.08 9.76 -6.71
N LEU A 189 -12.42 8.47 -6.67
CA LEU A 189 -13.72 8.00 -7.14
C LEU A 189 -14.74 8.25 -6.02
N ILE A 190 -15.80 8.98 -6.35
CA ILE A 190 -16.86 9.38 -5.42
C ILE A 190 -18.14 8.66 -5.81
N SER A 191 -18.69 7.88 -4.88
CA SER A 191 -20.04 7.31 -5.00
C SER A 191 -21.00 8.01 -4.07
N ARG A 192 -22.21 8.28 -4.59
CA ARG A 192 -23.34 8.90 -3.86
C ARG A 192 -24.52 7.94 -3.69
N ASP A 193 -24.35 6.68 -4.10
CA ASP A 193 -25.38 5.67 -4.22
C ASP A 193 -24.88 4.29 -3.75
N GLU A 194 -24.11 4.27 -2.66
CA GLU A 194 -23.61 3.05 -2.00
C GLU A 194 -22.77 2.16 -2.93
N GLY A 195 -21.93 2.81 -3.74
CA GLY A 195 -20.97 2.19 -4.65
C GLY A 195 -21.60 1.56 -5.89
N ARG A 196 -22.84 1.92 -6.25
CA ARG A 196 -23.48 1.50 -7.52
C ARG A 196 -22.91 2.26 -8.71
N SER A 197 -22.65 3.57 -8.56
CA SER A 197 -21.98 4.40 -9.55
C SER A 197 -20.89 5.27 -8.93
N TRP A 198 -19.92 5.67 -9.77
CA TRP A 198 -18.73 6.40 -9.34
C TRP A 198 -18.44 7.55 -10.31
N THR A 199 -18.11 8.71 -9.75
CA THR A 199 -17.58 9.87 -10.50
C THR A 199 -16.15 10.11 -10.07
N MET A 200 -15.23 10.24 -11.03
CA MET A 200 -13.82 10.54 -10.74
C MET A 200 -13.63 12.07 -10.59
N SER A 201 -12.98 12.47 -9.50
CA SER A 201 -12.50 13.85 -9.29
C SER A 201 -10.98 13.84 -9.17
N GLU A 202 -10.27 14.52 -10.07
CA GLU A 202 -8.82 14.66 -9.99
C GLU A 202 -8.40 15.61 -8.85
N VAL A 203 -7.25 15.35 -8.24
CA VAL A 203 -6.62 16.29 -7.30
C VAL A 203 -5.87 17.33 -8.13
N PRO A 204 -6.05 18.64 -7.87
CA PRO A 204 -5.36 19.67 -8.65
C PRO A 204 -3.84 19.60 -8.48
N ASP A 205 -3.11 19.85 -9.57
CA ASP A 205 -1.64 19.94 -9.61
C ASP A 205 -0.91 18.75 -8.96
N SER A 206 -1.48 17.54 -9.07
CA SER A 206 -1.01 16.36 -8.34
C SER A 206 -0.03 15.48 -9.12
N ILE A 207 0.73 16.03 -10.07
CA ILE A 207 1.69 15.23 -10.85
C ILE A 207 2.73 14.62 -9.90
N GLY A 208 2.92 13.30 -10.01
CA GLY A 208 3.79 12.51 -9.15
C GLY A 208 3.20 12.15 -7.78
N ALA A 209 2.04 12.69 -7.40
CA ALA A 209 1.33 12.31 -6.19
C ALA A 209 0.45 11.08 -6.46
N VAL A 210 0.75 9.97 -5.79
CA VAL A 210 0.03 8.70 -5.97
C VAL A 210 -0.25 8.03 -4.60
N HIS A 211 -1.03 6.94 -4.60
CA HIS A 211 -1.38 6.20 -3.37
C HIS A 211 -2.01 7.07 -2.26
N MET A 212 -2.85 8.02 -2.65
CA MET A 212 -3.52 8.97 -1.75
C MET A 212 -4.20 8.24 -0.59
N ASN A 213 -3.86 8.60 0.65
CA ASN A 213 -4.43 8.07 1.86
C ASN A 213 -5.20 9.17 2.60
N ILE A 214 -6.52 9.05 2.66
CA ILE A 214 -7.43 10.02 3.28
C ILE A 214 -7.56 9.73 4.78
N VAL A 215 -7.39 10.76 5.61
CA VAL A 215 -7.56 10.71 7.07
C VAL A 215 -8.58 11.77 7.51
N PRO A 216 -9.79 11.37 7.94
CA PRO A 216 -10.79 12.32 8.44
C PRO A 216 -10.32 13.07 9.69
N SER A 217 -10.35 14.41 9.64
CA SER A 217 -9.94 15.28 10.75
C SER A 217 -11.11 15.69 11.67
N GLY A 218 -12.35 15.40 11.27
CA GLY A 218 -13.58 15.68 12.02
C GLY A 218 -14.46 16.69 11.28
N GLY A 219 -15.78 16.50 11.37
CA GLY A 219 -16.72 17.26 10.53
C GLY A 219 -16.46 17.02 9.03
N ALA A 220 -16.43 18.11 8.25
CA ALA A 220 -16.10 18.07 6.82
C ALA A 220 -14.58 18.12 6.53
N ALA A 221 -13.75 18.42 7.52
CA ALA A 221 -12.32 18.58 7.31
C ALA A 221 -11.62 17.21 7.19
N MET A 222 -10.76 17.08 6.18
CA MET A 222 -9.93 15.90 5.97
C MET A 222 -8.52 16.32 5.56
N VAL A 223 -7.54 15.47 5.89
CA VAL A 223 -6.16 15.57 5.38
C VAL A 223 -5.88 14.32 4.56
N ALA A 224 -5.08 14.43 3.51
CA ALA A 224 -4.59 13.27 2.77
C ALA A 224 -3.07 13.30 2.63
N PHE A 225 -2.47 12.11 2.57
CA PHE A 225 -1.04 11.92 2.37
C PHE A 225 -0.76 11.06 1.14
N TYR A 226 0.37 11.30 0.48
CA TYR A 226 0.68 10.66 -0.80
C TYR A 226 2.10 10.10 -0.82
N ARG A 227 2.26 9.02 -1.58
CA ARG A 227 3.53 8.62 -2.15
C ARG A 227 3.93 9.65 -3.21
N ASN A 228 5.23 9.89 -3.34
CA ASN A 228 5.79 10.85 -4.29
C ASN A 228 6.71 10.13 -5.29
N ARG A 229 6.31 10.13 -6.57
CA ARG A 229 7.10 9.56 -7.68
C ARG A 229 8.50 10.13 -7.77
N PHE A 230 8.73 11.36 -7.29
CA PHE A 230 10.02 12.06 -7.33
C PHE A 230 10.91 11.81 -6.11
N ALA A 231 10.50 10.89 -5.23
CA ALA A 231 11.29 10.40 -4.10
C ALA A 231 11.93 11.52 -3.25
N SER A 232 11.14 12.53 -2.86
CA SER A 232 11.62 13.63 -2.00
C SER A 232 10.97 13.60 -0.61
N HIS A 233 9.69 13.94 -0.55
CA HIS A 233 8.90 13.99 0.68
C HIS A 233 7.57 13.29 0.47
N VAL A 234 6.98 12.81 1.57
CA VAL A 234 5.54 12.53 1.61
C VAL A 234 4.82 13.83 1.25
N LEU A 235 3.82 13.76 0.37
CA LEU A 235 3.00 14.93 0.06
C LEU A 235 1.75 14.93 0.93
N ARG A 236 1.14 16.09 1.08
CA ARG A 236 -0.04 16.35 1.91
C ARG A 236 -1.01 17.26 1.17
N SER A 237 -2.30 17.03 1.32
CA SER A 237 -3.35 17.95 0.88
C SER A 237 -4.47 18.03 1.92
N GLN A 238 -5.37 19.00 1.76
CA GLN A 238 -6.49 19.21 2.66
C GLN A 238 -7.80 19.28 1.88
N SER A 239 -8.88 18.85 2.51
CA SER A 239 -10.25 19.04 2.04
C SER A 239 -11.06 19.72 3.13
N GLY A 240 -11.81 20.76 2.75
CA GLY A 240 -12.76 21.46 3.63
C GLY A 240 -14.22 21.06 3.39
N ASP A 241 -14.49 20.21 2.40
CA ASP A 241 -15.82 19.89 1.88
C ASP A 241 -16.10 18.37 1.91
N ALA A 242 -15.64 17.71 2.97
CA ALA A 242 -15.86 16.29 3.23
C ALA A 242 -15.27 15.35 2.16
N GLY A 243 -14.12 15.74 1.58
CA GLY A 243 -13.34 14.94 0.64
C GLY A 243 -13.78 15.07 -0.82
N LEU A 244 -14.66 16.02 -1.13
CA LEU A 244 -15.19 16.24 -2.48
C LEU A 244 -14.20 17.01 -3.37
N SER A 245 -13.45 17.95 -2.79
CA SER A 245 -12.33 18.62 -3.44
C SER A 245 -11.12 18.68 -2.51
N TRP A 246 -9.95 18.87 -3.11
CA TRP A 246 -8.65 18.82 -2.44
C TRP A 246 -7.77 19.99 -2.87
N THR A 247 -6.98 20.52 -1.95
CA THR A 247 -5.93 21.48 -2.27
C THR A 247 -4.79 20.81 -3.05
N THR A 248 -4.00 21.61 -3.77
CA THR A 248 -2.73 21.16 -4.37
C THR A 248 -1.84 20.45 -3.34
N PRO A 249 -1.24 19.29 -3.67
CA PRO A 249 -0.32 18.61 -2.76
C PRO A 249 0.93 19.44 -2.44
N GLU A 250 1.22 19.59 -1.15
CA GLU A 250 2.41 20.24 -0.60
C GLU A 250 3.32 19.23 0.12
N ALA A 251 4.59 19.56 0.34
CA ALA A 251 5.50 18.67 1.06
C ALA A 251 5.15 18.60 2.56
N ALA A 252 5.13 17.38 3.11
CA ALA A 252 5.10 17.14 4.55
C ALA A 252 6.52 16.96 5.11
N ASP A 253 6.66 17.09 6.43
CA ASP A 253 7.92 16.89 7.17
C ASP A 253 8.30 15.40 7.34
N LEU A 254 8.25 14.64 6.24
CA LEU A 254 8.65 13.23 6.19
C LEU A 254 9.28 12.92 4.82
N PRO A 255 10.43 12.24 4.77
CA PRO A 255 11.01 11.80 3.50
C PRO A 255 10.12 10.74 2.84
N ASN A 256 10.17 10.65 1.51
CA ASN A 256 9.56 9.54 0.77
C ASN A 256 10.48 9.09 -0.36
N ASN A 257 10.67 7.79 -0.50
CA ASN A 257 11.55 7.14 -1.47
C ASN A 257 10.77 6.55 -2.64
N ASN A 258 9.64 7.17 -3.03
CA ASN A 258 8.70 6.60 -3.99
C ASN A 258 8.20 5.21 -3.55
N SER A 259 7.99 5.03 -2.24
CA SER A 259 7.29 3.89 -1.63
C SER A 259 5.92 4.33 -1.08
N SER A 260 5.00 3.39 -0.97
CA SER A 260 3.68 3.64 -0.38
C SER A 260 3.82 3.99 1.11
N ILE A 261 2.88 4.78 1.60
CA ILE A 261 2.64 5.02 3.03
C ILE A 261 1.27 4.45 3.41
N GLN A 262 0.94 4.39 4.69
CA GLN A 262 -0.45 4.38 5.15
C GLN A 262 -0.53 5.08 6.51
N ALA A 263 -1.56 5.89 6.70
CA ALA A 263 -1.84 6.60 7.93
C ALA A 263 -3.28 6.36 8.39
N ILE A 264 -3.46 6.41 9.71
CA ILE A 264 -4.76 6.37 10.38
C ILE A 264 -4.84 7.51 11.39
N ARG A 265 -6.08 7.92 11.67
CA ARG A 265 -6.35 8.69 12.88
C ARG A 265 -6.58 7.71 14.02
N MET A 266 -5.72 7.76 15.02
CA MET A 266 -5.84 6.99 16.24
C MET A 266 -7.00 7.49 17.10
N LYS A 267 -7.52 6.65 17.98
CA LYS A 267 -8.60 7.00 18.92
C LYS A 267 -8.29 8.16 19.85
N ASN A 268 -7.01 8.34 20.20
CA ASN A 268 -6.56 9.49 20.98
C ASN A 268 -6.50 10.80 20.17
N GLY A 269 -6.86 10.76 18.89
CA GLY A 269 -6.91 11.90 17.98
C GLY A 269 -5.63 12.16 17.19
N ALA A 270 -4.51 11.53 17.54
CA ALA A 270 -3.25 11.64 16.80
C ALA A 270 -3.33 10.95 15.44
N ILE A 271 -2.46 11.33 14.50
CA ILE A 271 -2.24 10.63 13.25
C ILE A 271 -1.00 9.75 13.40
N ALA A 272 -1.13 8.48 13.08
CA ALA A 272 -0.03 7.53 12.99
C ALA A 272 0.20 7.17 11.52
N MET A 273 1.45 7.23 11.05
CA MET A 273 1.83 6.92 9.67
C MET A 273 2.95 5.89 9.63
N VAL A 274 2.73 4.77 8.95
CA VAL A 274 3.79 3.82 8.59
C VAL A 274 4.33 4.18 7.20
N TYR A 275 5.66 4.30 7.10
CA TYR A 275 6.35 4.74 5.89
C TYR A 275 7.82 4.27 5.91
N ASN A 276 8.53 4.46 4.80
CA ASN A 276 9.99 4.30 4.77
C ASN A 276 10.67 5.64 5.07
N HIS A 277 11.51 5.73 6.09
CA HIS A 277 12.27 6.95 6.40
C HIS A 277 13.50 7.09 5.48
N SER A 278 13.24 7.32 4.19
CA SER A 278 14.25 7.38 3.14
C SER A 278 13.79 8.27 1.98
N ASN A 279 14.72 8.93 1.29
CA ASN A 279 14.45 9.67 0.06
C ASN A 279 15.69 9.71 -0.86
N ALA A 280 15.54 10.29 -2.05
CA ALA A 280 16.58 10.33 -3.08
C ALA A 280 17.84 11.13 -2.68
N SER A 281 17.76 12.02 -1.68
CA SER A 281 18.93 12.75 -1.18
C SER A 281 19.81 11.93 -0.23
N MET A 282 19.28 10.82 0.28
CA MET A 282 19.97 9.93 1.23
C MET A 282 20.72 8.79 0.54
N SER A 283 20.59 8.63 -0.78
CA SER A 283 21.24 7.55 -1.54
C SER A 283 21.31 7.86 -3.03
N ASP A 284 22.41 7.44 -3.68
CA ASP A 284 22.60 7.52 -5.13
C ASP A 284 22.05 6.29 -5.89
N ALA A 285 21.53 5.28 -5.19
CA ALA A 285 21.04 4.06 -5.83
C ALA A 285 19.83 4.33 -6.74
N ARG A 286 19.89 3.92 -8.01
CA ARG A 286 18.83 4.12 -9.00
C ARG A 286 18.62 2.87 -9.86
N ARG A 287 17.40 2.71 -10.36
CA ARG A 287 17.05 1.74 -11.42
C ARG A 287 16.24 2.45 -12.51
N HIS A 288 16.13 1.85 -13.69
CA HIS A 288 15.54 2.50 -14.85
C HIS A 288 14.01 2.60 -14.74
N SER A 289 13.36 1.51 -14.35
CA SER A 289 11.91 1.35 -14.30
C SER A 289 11.50 0.36 -13.21
N LEU A 290 10.21 0.33 -12.89
CA LEU A 290 9.63 -0.67 -12.00
C LEU A 290 9.73 -2.09 -12.59
N TYR A 291 9.70 -2.25 -13.91
CA TYR A 291 9.60 -3.54 -14.61
C TYR A 291 10.84 -3.94 -15.41
N ASP A 292 12.00 -3.28 -15.22
CA ASP A 292 13.27 -3.53 -15.93
C ASP A 292 13.55 -5.01 -16.28
N GLU A 293 13.32 -5.93 -15.33
CA GLU A 293 13.56 -7.37 -15.50
C GLU A 293 12.57 -8.07 -16.44
N ILE A 294 11.31 -7.63 -16.46
CA ILE A 294 10.30 -8.11 -17.44
C ILE A 294 10.66 -7.57 -18.83
N GLU A 295 11.09 -6.31 -18.92
CA GLU A 295 11.45 -5.68 -20.20
C GLU A 295 12.64 -6.37 -20.85
N ALA A 296 13.66 -6.71 -20.04
CA ALA A 296 14.83 -7.42 -20.50
C ALA A 296 14.50 -8.86 -20.97
N ALA A 297 13.56 -9.54 -20.31
CA ALA A 297 13.17 -10.91 -20.65
C ALA A 297 12.40 -11.00 -21.97
N ASP A 298 11.59 -9.98 -22.31
CA ASP A 298 10.83 -9.91 -23.56
C ASP A 298 11.68 -9.51 -24.79
N GLY A 299 13.01 -9.44 -24.65
CA GLY A 299 13.92 -9.11 -25.75
C GLY A 299 13.88 -7.63 -26.17
N GLY A 300 13.32 -6.77 -25.33
CA GLY A 300 13.36 -5.33 -25.52
C GLY A 300 14.75 -4.78 -25.26
N GLU A 301 15.67 -4.90 -26.21
CA GLU A 301 16.74 -3.90 -26.31
C GLU A 301 16.06 -2.54 -26.36
N GLY A 302 16.47 -1.62 -25.47
CA GLY A 302 15.86 -0.31 -25.28
C GLY A 302 15.60 0.40 -26.61
N SER A 303 14.41 0.21 -27.15
CA SER A 303 14.04 0.73 -28.46
C SER A 303 13.42 2.10 -28.25
N GLY A 304 14.21 3.11 -28.58
CA GLY A 304 13.74 4.48 -28.74
C GLY A 304 14.32 5.45 -27.74
N SER A 305 15.55 5.89 -28.00
CA SER A 305 15.89 7.31 -27.86
C SER A 305 15.01 8.10 -28.83
N ALA A 306 13.73 8.26 -28.50
CA ALA A 306 12.83 9.19 -29.15
C ALA A 306 12.81 10.44 -28.27
N GLU A 307 13.31 11.56 -28.80
CA GLU A 307 13.39 12.85 -28.12
C GLU A 307 12.14 13.10 -27.27
N ALA A 308 12.35 13.05 -25.96
CA ALA A 308 11.31 13.26 -25.00
C ALA A 308 10.80 14.70 -25.16
N VAL A 309 9.49 14.89 -25.30
CA VAL A 309 8.89 15.98 -24.55
C VAL A 309 9.00 15.47 -23.12
N ALA A 310 10.14 15.75 -22.48
CA ALA A 310 10.42 15.29 -21.14
C ALA A 310 9.31 15.86 -20.26
N SER A 311 8.71 15.03 -19.39
CA SER A 311 8.15 15.62 -18.19
C SER A 311 9.24 16.51 -17.57
N ALA A 312 8.88 17.67 -17.03
CA ALA A 312 9.89 18.57 -16.45
C ALA A 312 10.70 17.88 -15.32
N ARG A 313 10.24 16.71 -14.84
CA ARG A 313 10.88 15.91 -13.80
C ARG A 313 10.51 14.42 -13.94
N PRO A 314 11.47 13.51 -14.22
CA PRO A 314 11.20 12.07 -14.29
C PRO A 314 10.97 11.46 -12.90
N ALA A 315 10.22 10.36 -12.85
CA ALA A 315 10.06 9.51 -11.67
C ALA A 315 11.40 8.92 -11.23
N VAL A 316 11.56 8.76 -9.92
CA VAL A 316 12.80 8.27 -9.31
C VAL A 316 12.57 6.88 -8.73
N TRP A 317 13.31 5.89 -9.24
CA TRP A 317 13.21 4.48 -8.86
C TRP A 317 14.50 3.99 -8.21
N GLY A 318 14.40 2.99 -7.32
CA GLY A 318 15.55 2.29 -6.75
C GLY A 318 16.15 2.91 -5.48
N VAL A 319 15.54 3.97 -4.94
CA VAL A 319 15.94 4.53 -3.64
C VAL A 319 15.66 3.49 -2.54
N PRO A 320 16.64 3.17 -1.66
CA PRO A 320 16.49 2.09 -0.68
C PRO A 320 15.24 2.21 0.19
N ARG A 321 14.56 1.09 0.44
CA ARG A 321 13.34 1.03 1.27
C ARG A 321 13.61 0.45 2.65
N ALA A 322 14.45 1.15 3.41
CA ALA A 322 14.66 0.96 4.83
C ALA A 322 15.15 2.28 5.46
N PRO A 323 14.94 2.51 6.77
CA PRO A 323 14.10 1.69 7.65
C PRO A 323 12.62 1.79 7.28
N LEU A 324 11.81 0.85 7.76
CA LEU A 324 10.36 1.02 7.85
C LEU A 324 10.04 1.57 9.24
N SER A 325 9.35 2.70 9.28
CA SER A 325 9.16 3.48 10.49
C SER A 325 7.69 3.83 10.70
N LEU A 326 7.34 4.06 11.96
CA LEU A 326 6.06 4.60 12.39
C LEU A 326 6.28 6.01 12.96
N ALA A 327 5.62 7.01 12.38
CA ALA A 327 5.69 8.40 12.81
C ALA A 327 4.34 8.93 13.29
N PHE A 328 4.36 9.94 14.16
CA PHE A 328 3.17 10.47 14.82
C PHE A 328 3.04 11.97 14.70
N SER A 329 1.81 12.43 14.50
CA SER A 329 1.44 13.84 14.46
C SER A 329 0.26 14.12 15.38
N THR A 330 0.33 15.22 16.13
CA THR A 330 -0.76 15.72 17.01
C THR A 330 -1.33 17.05 16.53
N ASP A 331 -0.81 17.61 15.42
CA ASP A 331 -1.19 18.92 14.87
C ASP A 331 -1.95 18.80 13.53
N GLY A 332 -2.63 17.67 13.31
CA GLY A 332 -3.39 17.42 12.10
C GLY A 332 -2.52 17.06 10.89
N GLY A 333 -1.34 16.48 11.13
CA GLY A 333 -0.45 16.01 10.09
C GLY A 333 0.46 17.07 9.51
N ARG A 334 0.69 18.19 10.21
CA ARG A 334 1.58 19.26 9.75
C ARG A 334 3.04 18.92 10.09
N THR A 335 3.28 18.38 11.28
CA THR A 335 4.60 17.93 11.73
C THR A 335 4.56 16.52 12.30
N PHE A 336 5.69 15.80 12.21
CA PHE A 336 5.84 14.42 12.70
C PHE A 336 7.07 14.27 13.61
N PRO A 337 7.09 14.91 14.79
CA PRO A 337 8.29 15.03 15.63
C PRO A 337 8.72 13.71 16.29
N ARG A 338 7.85 12.70 16.33
CA ARG A 338 8.13 11.39 16.94
C ARG A 338 8.13 10.31 15.88
N ARG A 339 9.16 9.47 15.89
CA ARG A 339 9.34 8.31 15.01
C ARG A 339 9.93 7.15 15.79
N ILE A 340 9.48 5.94 15.49
CA ILE A 340 10.13 4.69 15.85
C ILE A 340 10.36 3.85 14.59
N ASP A 341 11.40 3.02 14.58
CA ASP A 341 11.68 2.13 13.46
C ASP A 341 11.10 0.74 13.76
N LEU A 342 10.21 0.24 12.91
CA LEU A 342 9.64 -1.10 13.01
C LEU A 342 10.61 -2.16 12.49
N ASP A 343 11.33 -1.85 11.41
CA ASP A 343 12.43 -2.69 10.95
C ASP A 343 13.52 -1.85 10.28
N THR A 344 14.76 -2.24 10.52
CA THR A 344 15.98 -1.65 9.95
C THR A 344 16.68 -2.67 9.07
N GLY A 345 17.32 -2.22 7.99
CA GLY A 345 17.94 -3.05 6.98
C GLY A 345 18.67 -2.18 5.95
N ASP A 346 19.31 -2.80 4.96
CA ASP A 346 19.92 -2.06 3.85
C ASP A 346 18.89 -1.48 2.86
N GLY A 347 17.67 -2.05 2.84
CA GLY A 347 16.58 -1.60 1.99
C GLY A 347 16.82 -1.83 0.49
N TYR A 348 17.71 -2.75 0.11
CA TYR A 348 18.11 -2.93 -1.28
C TYR A 348 16.92 -3.32 -2.17
N CYS A 349 16.66 -2.53 -3.22
CA CYS A 349 15.50 -2.67 -4.11
C CYS A 349 15.80 -2.43 -5.59
N LEU A 350 17.06 -2.61 -6.01
CA LEU A 350 17.46 -2.48 -7.42
C LEU A 350 17.06 -3.67 -8.31
N SER A 351 16.36 -4.65 -7.74
CA SER A 351 15.82 -5.83 -8.42
C SER A 351 14.46 -6.18 -7.81
N ASN A 352 13.55 -6.76 -8.59
CA ASN A 352 12.30 -7.33 -8.07
C ASN A 352 12.44 -8.84 -7.78
N ASN A 353 13.61 -9.42 -7.98
CA ASN A 353 13.84 -10.85 -7.82
C ASN A 353 13.74 -11.28 -6.34
N SER A 354 12.62 -11.90 -6.00
CA SER A 354 12.38 -12.55 -4.70
C SER A 354 12.79 -14.03 -4.68
N LYS A 355 12.95 -14.66 -5.86
CA LYS A 355 13.32 -16.07 -6.00
C LYS A 355 14.71 -16.34 -5.44
N ASP A 356 15.65 -15.48 -5.80
CA ASP A 356 17.05 -15.56 -5.38
C ASP A 356 17.33 -14.63 -4.18
N SER A 357 16.28 -14.10 -3.56
CA SER A 357 16.35 -13.23 -2.37
C SER A 357 17.22 -11.98 -2.56
N LEU A 358 17.27 -11.44 -3.78
CA LEU A 358 18.06 -10.25 -4.10
C LEU A 358 17.40 -8.98 -3.58
N ASN A 359 16.08 -8.88 -3.65
CA ASN A 359 15.35 -7.75 -3.07
C ASN A 359 15.30 -7.90 -1.53
N ARG A 360 15.71 -6.84 -0.81
CA ARG A 360 15.75 -6.78 0.66
C ARG A 360 15.00 -5.54 1.19
N GLU A 361 13.92 -5.18 0.49
CA GLU A 361 13.14 -3.99 0.78
C GLU A 361 12.07 -4.24 1.87
N PHE A 362 11.73 -3.21 2.65
CA PHE A 362 10.47 -3.15 3.38
C PHE A 362 9.54 -2.17 2.70
N SER A 363 8.31 -2.56 2.40
CA SER A 363 7.48 -1.71 1.56
C SER A 363 5.98 -1.97 1.68
N TYR A 364 5.21 -1.03 1.17
CA TYR A 364 3.75 -1.09 1.10
C TYR A 364 3.10 -1.47 2.43
N PRO A 365 3.30 -0.63 3.46
CA PRO A 365 2.75 -0.88 4.77
C PRO A 365 1.24 -0.62 4.81
N SER A 366 0.61 -1.26 5.77
CA SER A 366 -0.75 -1.02 6.21
C SER A 366 -0.78 -0.94 7.73
N ILE A 367 -1.68 -0.14 8.30
CA ILE A 367 -1.86 0.04 9.72
C ILE A 367 -3.35 0.18 10.08
N VAL A 368 -3.78 -0.49 11.14
CA VAL A 368 -5.09 -0.33 11.77
C VAL A 368 -4.94 -0.30 13.30
N GLU A 369 -5.92 0.29 14.00
CA GLU A 369 -6.01 0.28 15.46
C GLU A 369 -7.22 -0.54 15.87
N ASP A 370 -7.06 -1.45 16.84
CA ASP A 370 -8.16 -2.29 17.33
C ASP A 370 -8.94 -1.67 18.48
N VAL A 371 -9.96 -2.35 19.01
CA VAL A 371 -10.83 -1.85 20.08
C VAL A 371 -10.10 -1.66 21.42
N GLU A 372 -9.01 -2.38 21.67
CA GLU A 372 -8.16 -2.23 22.85
C GLU A 372 -7.09 -1.14 22.71
N GLY A 373 -6.95 -0.51 21.53
CA GLY A 373 -5.95 0.53 21.27
C GLY A 373 -4.57 -0.02 20.91
N ARG A 374 -4.50 -1.28 20.49
CA ARG A 374 -3.29 -1.88 19.90
C ARG A 374 -3.16 -1.42 18.46
N LEU A 375 -1.93 -1.15 18.03
CA LEU A 375 -1.63 -0.88 16.64
C LEU A 375 -1.21 -2.17 15.94
N HIS A 376 -1.82 -2.41 14.79
CA HIS A 376 -1.53 -3.55 13.93
C HIS A 376 -0.95 -3.01 12.64
N ALA A 377 0.27 -3.42 12.30
CA ALA A 377 0.90 -3.09 11.04
C ALA A 377 1.18 -4.36 10.24
N ALA A 378 1.07 -4.28 8.91
CA ALA A 378 1.54 -5.32 8.01
C ALA A 378 2.25 -4.71 6.81
N TYR A 379 3.29 -5.36 6.32
CA TYR A 379 4.09 -4.84 5.21
C TYR A 379 4.79 -5.95 4.46
N THR A 380 5.20 -5.61 3.25
CA THR A 380 6.05 -6.44 2.42
C THR A 380 7.42 -6.54 3.06
N TYR A 381 7.90 -7.77 3.22
CA TYR A 381 9.22 -8.09 3.75
C TYR A 381 10.03 -8.80 2.66
N PHE A 382 11.02 -8.09 2.11
CA PHE A 382 11.92 -8.56 1.04
C PHE A 382 11.22 -8.99 -0.25
N ARG A 383 9.96 -8.55 -0.43
CA ARG A 383 8.99 -9.10 -1.40
C ARG A 383 8.80 -10.61 -1.29
N ARG A 384 9.37 -11.27 -0.28
CA ARG A 384 9.30 -12.72 -0.06
C ARG A 384 8.13 -13.08 0.84
N ALA A 385 7.89 -12.29 1.89
CA ALA A 385 6.87 -12.53 2.89
C ALA A 385 6.02 -11.26 3.14
N ILE A 386 4.89 -11.45 3.80
CA ILE A 386 4.18 -10.37 4.49
C ILE A 386 4.50 -10.50 5.97
N LYS A 387 5.13 -9.47 6.55
CA LYS A 387 5.36 -9.38 7.99
C LYS A 387 4.20 -8.64 8.63
N TYR A 388 3.76 -9.13 9.78
CA TYR A 388 2.79 -8.51 10.66
C TYR A 388 3.46 -8.13 11.97
N VAL A 389 3.11 -6.96 12.50
CA VAL A 389 3.58 -6.42 13.78
C VAL A 389 2.37 -5.94 14.57
N ARG A 390 2.27 -6.34 15.83
CA ARG A 390 1.32 -5.81 16.81
C ARG A 390 2.07 -5.07 17.90
N LEU A 391 1.64 -3.84 18.19
CA LEU A 391 2.15 -3.02 19.27
C LEU A 391 1.07 -2.84 20.33
N ASP A 392 1.38 -3.21 21.56
CA ASP A 392 0.48 -3.08 22.71
C ASP A 392 0.26 -1.60 23.09
N PRO A 393 -0.85 -1.27 23.77
CA PRO A 393 -1.09 0.10 24.20
C PRO A 393 0.02 0.52 25.16
N GLY A 394 0.57 1.73 24.98
CA GLY A 394 1.70 2.21 25.78
C GLY A 394 3.09 1.78 25.28
N PHE A 395 3.20 0.94 24.23
CA PHE A 395 4.49 0.66 23.57
C PHE A 395 5.26 1.96 23.22
N LEU A 396 4.49 2.98 22.82
CA LEU A 396 4.97 4.31 22.42
C LEU A 396 5.35 5.22 23.60
N GLU A 397 4.99 4.87 24.83
CA GLU A 397 5.35 5.64 26.04
C GLU A 397 6.71 5.17 26.60
N GLY A 398 7.06 3.90 26.39
CA GLY A 398 8.34 3.31 26.79
C GLY A 398 9.49 3.58 25.82
N THR A 399 9.19 3.90 24.55
CA THR A 399 10.17 4.30 23.52
C THR A 399 10.43 5.82 23.65
N ARG A 400 11.39 6.16 24.51
CA ARG A 400 11.89 7.54 24.68
C ARG A 400 12.91 7.91 23.61
#